data_AF-A0A0N5D616-F1
#
_entry.id   AF-A0A0N5D616-F1
#
_cell.length_a   1.000
_cell.length_b   1.000
_cell.length_c   1.000
_cell.angle_alpha   90.00
_cell.angle_beta   90.00
_cell.angle_gamma   90.00
#
_symmetry.space_group_name_H-M   'P 1'
#
loop_
_entity.id
_entity.type
_entity.pdbx_description
1 polymer ?
#
loop_
_entity_poly.entity_id
_entity_poly.type
_entity_poly.pdbx_seq_one_letter_code
_entity_poly.pdbx_strand_id
1 'polypeptide(L)'
;MNPFLTPRFGSKRRVVVSVCYVEILWLTVVSSMTLFLSTIFLPFCWLHFTVETFPDSLVDPHKCGLSSAGFVCDPDHILKPFSNTLSGAEYLSQYLQQIRYITNCSCIEEDIAYGSCPVIDAHGYTLSIVIMASIDLNTTTTNKEDVNHAVEKLAQALRRRYNRGQCADDALIVVLTDWEVLSEPLFAEKNYLYGLTFLVNRYAQLLQFSHRESKKIYWWMELRSRIARSSWLTVLLGLLVIVNFLILFILLIIRCACREKQTYTLGRRQTAS
;
A
#
# COMPACT_ATOMS: atom_id res chain seq x y z
N MET A 1 20.25 26.08 -32.35
CA MET A 1 20.43 24.84 -33.12
C MET A 1 19.30 23.89 -32.75
N ASN A 2 18.36 23.75 -33.67
CA ASN A 2 17.24 22.81 -33.76
C ASN A 2 17.28 22.35 -35.24
N PRO A 3 16.52 21.35 -35.72
CA PRO A 3 15.73 20.27 -35.10
C PRO A 3 15.97 18.90 -35.82
N PHE A 4 14.98 17.97 -35.84
CA PHE A 4 14.88 16.64 -36.52
C PHE A 4 15.29 15.43 -35.64
N LEU A 5 14.52 14.34 -35.45
CA LEU A 5 13.44 13.70 -36.22
C LEU A 5 12.48 12.87 -35.35
N THR A 6 11.20 12.90 -35.72
CA THR A 6 10.19 11.87 -35.44
C THR A 6 10.38 10.65 -36.35
N PRO A 7 9.72 9.52 -36.04
CA PRO A 7 9.11 8.75 -37.11
C PRO A 7 7.61 8.52 -36.87
N ARG A 8 6.82 8.86 -37.90
CA ARG A 8 5.57 8.21 -38.26
C ARG A 8 5.91 6.96 -39.08
N PHE A 9 5.28 5.83 -38.78
CA PHE A 9 4.92 4.86 -39.81
C PHE A 9 3.47 4.42 -39.57
N GLY A 10 2.69 4.45 -40.65
CA GLY A 10 1.33 3.99 -40.68
C GLY A 10 1.16 2.70 -41.49
N SER A 11 -0.11 2.27 -41.53
CA SER A 11 -0.76 1.48 -42.58
C SER A 11 -0.55 -0.04 -42.62
N LYS A 12 -1.63 -0.74 -42.22
CA LYS A 12 -2.31 -1.85 -42.94
C LYS A 12 -1.49 -2.62 -44.00
N ARG A 13 -1.35 -3.94 -43.80
CA ARG A 13 -2.07 -4.97 -44.58
C ARG A 13 -1.88 -6.41 -44.06
N ARG A 14 -2.84 -7.22 -44.51
CA ARG A 14 -3.17 -8.62 -44.23
C ARG A 14 -2.20 -9.63 -44.88
N VAL A 15 -2.20 -10.80 -44.25
CA VAL A 15 -2.10 -12.19 -44.78
C VAL A 15 -0.83 -12.57 -45.54
N VAL A 16 -0.16 -13.59 -45.00
CA VAL A 16 0.68 -14.53 -45.74
C VAL A 16 0.10 -15.92 -45.53
N VAL A 17 -0.36 -16.55 -46.62
CA VAL A 17 -0.58 -17.99 -46.77
C VAL A 17 0.30 -18.43 -47.94
N SER A 18 1.09 -19.49 -47.78
CA SER A 18 1.83 -20.21 -48.86
C SER A 18 2.32 -21.56 -48.28
N VAL A 19 1.57 -22.67 -48.30
CA VAL A 19 1.35 -23.75 -49.32
C VAL A 19 2.69 -24.37 -49.83
N CYS A 20 3.01 -25.68 -49.74
CA CYS A 20 2.55 -26.80 -50.60
C CYS A 20 3.13 -28.20 -50.25
N TYR A 21 2.26 -29.23 -50.34
CA TYR A 21 2.38 -30.64 -50.78
C TYR A 21 3.43 -31.63 -50.20
N VAL A 22 2.98 -32.82 -49.77
CA VAL A 22 3.12 -34.11 -50.50
C VAL A 22 2.10 -35.14 -49.94
N GLU A 23 1.24 -35.63 -50.83
CA GLU A 23 0.36 -36.78 -50.63
C GLU A 23 1.16 -38.11 -50.64
N ILE A 24 0.68 -39.08 -49.87
CA ILE A 24 1.07 -40.51 -49.79
C ILE A 24 2.29 -40.86 -48.91
N LEU A 25 2.11 -40.79 -47.58
CA LEU A 25 2.73 -41.73 -46.61
C LEU A 25 1.78 -41.97 -45.41
N TRP A 26 0.47 -42.02 -45.68
CA TRP A 26 -0.52 -41.50 -44.72
C TRP A 26 -1.07 -42.47 -43.68
N LEU A 27 -0.64 -43.73 -43.61
CA LEU A 27 -1.27 -44.67 -42.66
C LEU A 27 -0.33 -45.37 -41.68
N THR A 28 0.98 -45.43 -41.94
CA THR A 28 1.90 -46.14 -41.04
C THR A 28 2.89 -45.24 -40.29
N VAL A 29 3.22 -44.06 -40.81
CA VAL A 29 4.03 -43.05 -40.09
C VAL A 29 3.16 -42.10 -39.24
N VAL A 30 1.89 -41.94 -39.60
CA VAL A 30 0.92 -41.11 -38.85
C VAL A 30 0.70 -41.64 -37.44
N SER A 31 0.67 -42.96 -37.23
CA SER A 31 0.41 -43.56 -35.91
C SER A 31 1.54 -43.33 -34.89
N SER A 32 2.81 -43.27 -35.34
CA SER A 32 3.96 -43.03 -34.44
C SER A 32 4.21 -41.54 -34.17
N MET A 33 3.84 -40.63 -35.09
CA MET A 33 3.95 -39.18 -34.87
C MET A 33 2.75 -38.61 -34.10
N THR A 34 1.57 -39.23 -34.14
CA THR A 34 0.42 -38.79 -33.31
C THR A 34 0.65 -38.99 -31.81
N LEU A 35 1.41 -40.02 -31.42
CA LEU A 35 1.79 -40.23 -30.01
C LEU A 35 2.86 -39.23 -29.53
N PHE A 36 3.68 -38.68 -30.43
CA PHE A 36 4.66 -37.64 -30.12
C PHE A 36 4.07 -36.22 -30.23
N LEU A 37 3.06 -35.98 -31.06
CA LEU A 37 2.35 -34.69 -31.09
C LEU A 37 1.33 -34.54 -29.95
N SER A 38 0.72 -35.63 -29.45
CA SER A 38 -0.25 -35.51 -28.35
C SER A 38 0.41 -35.13 -27.01
N THR A 39 1.73 -35.32 -26.86
CA THR A 39 2.48 -34.85 -25.69
C THR A 39 2.94 -33.39 -25.82
N ILE A 40 2.99 -32.83 -27.05
CA ILE A 40 3.38 -31.44 -27.31
C ILE A 40 2.19 -30.47 -27.15
N PHE A 41 0.95 -30.97 -27.31
CA PHE A 41 -0.27 -30.23 -26.99
C PHE A 41 -0.83 -30.63 -25.63
N LEU A 42 0.01 -30.68 -24.59
CA LEU A 42 -0.52 -30.44 -23.24
C LEU A 42 -1.21 -29.07 -23.33
N PRO A 43 -2.53 -28.97 -23.12
CA PRO A 43 -3.18 -27.69 -23.12
C PRO A 43 -2.43 -26.85 -22.09
N PHE A 44 -1.80 -25.76 -22.54
CA PHE A 44 -1.46 -24.67 -21.66
C PHE A 44 -2.80 -24.23 -21.08
N CYS A 45 -3.22 -24.86 -19.99
CA CYS A 45 -4.33 -24.41 -19.18
C CYS A 45 -3.82 -23.09 -18.62
N TRP A 46 -4.27 -21.99 -19.22
CA TRP A 46 -4.21 -20.70 -18.58
C TRP A 46 -4.93 -20.89 -17.25
N LEU A 47 -4.17 -20.89 -16.16
CA LEU A 47 -4.71 -21.07 -14.83
C LEU A 47 -5.46 -19.79 -14.51
N HIS A 48 -6.76 -19.80 -14.75
CA HIS A 48 -7.64 -18.77 -14.24
C HIS A 48 -7.79 -19.00 -12.74
N PHE A 49 -7.20 -18.10 -11.96
CA PHE A 49 -7.32 -18.15 -10.51
C PHE A 49 -8.66 -17.59 -10.07
N THR A 50 -9.35 -18.34 -9.21
CA THR A 50 -10.49 -17.87 -8.42
C THR A 50 -10.03 -17.64 -6.98
N VAL A 51 -10.89 -17.05 -6.15
CA VAL A 51 -10.62 -16.88 -4.71
C VAL A 51 -10.24 -18.20 -4.06
N GLU A 52 -10.89 -19.30 -4.47
CA GLU A 52 -10.73 -20.64 -3.90
C GLU A 52 -9.48 -21.34 -4.43
N THR A 53 -9.14 -21.16 -5.70
CA THR A 53 -8.03 -21.86 -6.35
C THR A 53 -6.70 -21.14 -6.25
N PHE A 54 -6.70 -19.84 -5.92
CA PHE A 54 -5.46 -19.08 -5.76
C PHE A 54 -4.58 -19.72 -4.66
N PRO A 55 -3.28 -19.96 -4.88
CA PRO A 55 -2.42 -20.65 -3.91
C PRO A 55 -2.09 -19.79 -2.67
N ASP A 56 -1.99 -20.43 -1.51
CA ASP A 56 -1.52 -19.78 -0.28
C ASP A 56 0.00 -19.96 -0.12
N SER A 57 0.75 -18.85 -0.13
CA SER A 57 2.22 -18.86 -0.02
C SER A 57 2.79 -19.39 1.29
N LEU A 58 1.97 -19.55 2.34
CA LEU A 58 2.40 -20.19 3.59
C LEU A 58 2.21 -21.71 3.57
N VAL A 59 1.21 -22.20 2.83
CA VAL A 59 0.86 -23.63 2.74
C VAL A 59 1.58 -24.30 1.57
N ASP A 60 1.52 -23.70 0.38
CA ASP A 60 2.05 -24.23 -0.87
C ASP A 60 3.04 -23.24 -1.52
N PRO A 61 4.20 -22.95 -0.91
CA PRO A 61 5.13 -21.91 -1.37
C PRO A 61 5.60 -22.10 -2.82
N HIS A 62 5.78 -23.34 -3.25
CA HIS A 62 6.23 -23.64 -4.61
C HIS A 62 5.24 -23.20 -5.69
N LYS A 63 3.92 -23.24 -5.43
CA LYS A 63 2.90 -22.73 -6.35
C LYS A 63 2.92 -21.20 -6.48
N CYS A 64 3.59 -20.52 -5.55
CA CYS A 64 3.73 -19.07 -5.48
C CYS A 64 5.10 -18.58 -5.97
N GLY A 65 5.93 -19.46 -6.53
CA GLY A 65 7.29 -19.12 -6.96
C GLY A 65 8.28 -18.91 -5.82
N LEU A 66 8.05 -19.56 -4.66
CA LEU A 66 8.94 -19.51 -3.50
C LEU A 66 9.59 -20.87 -3.22
N SER A 67 10.82 -20.83 -2.69
CA SER A 67 11.50 -22.03 -2.15
C SER A 67 11.02 -22.44 -0.76
N SER A 68 10.45 -21.52 0.02
CA SER A 68 9.92 -21.75 1.37
C SER A 68 8.69 -20.88 1.65
N ALA A 69 7.98 -21.17 2.75
CA ALA A 69 6.83 -20.38 3.20
C ALA A 69 7.15 -18.88 3.25
N GLY A 70 6.22 -18.05 2.77
CA GLY A 70 6.42 -16.60 2.65
C GLY A 70 5.15 -15.78 2.55
N PHE A 71 5.31 -14.46 2.42
CA PHE A 71 4.22 -13.48 2.41
C PHE A 71 3.89 -12.94 1.02
N VAL A 72 4.61 -13.37 -0.01
CA VAL A 72 4.36 -12.99 -1.41
C VAL A 72 3.92 -14.22 -2.19
N CYS A 73 2.91 -14.07 -3.03
CA CYS A 73 2.52 -15.10 -3.99
C CYS A 73 2.50 -14.54 -5.40
N ASP A 74 3.37 -15.10 -6.26
CA ASP A 74 3.52 -14.74 -7.67
C ASP A 74 3.52 -16.04 -8.53
N PRO A 75 2.35 -16.69 -8.68
CA PRO A 75 2.24 -17.94 -9.43
C PRO A 75 2.58 -17.78 -10.92
N ASP A 76 2.44 -16.58 -11.46
CA ASP A 76 2.69 -16.26 -12.88
C ASP A 76 4.14 -15.80 -13.14
N HIS A 77 4.99 -15.76 -12.11
CA HIS A 77 6.39 -15.31 -12.18
C HIS A 77 6.56 -13.92 -12.83
N ILE A 78 5.66 -12.99 -12.50
CA ILE A 78 5.63 -11.63 -13.02
C ILE A 78 6.79 -10.80 -12.46
N LEU A 79 7.19 -11.06 -11.22
CA LEU A 79 8.31 -10.39 -10.60
C LEU A 79 9.63 -10.86 -11.22
N LYS A 80 10.37 -9.90 -11.77
CA LYS A 80 11.73 -10.16 -12.25
C LYS A 80 12.61 -10.67 -11.10
N PRO A 81 13.57 -11.58 -11.38
CA PRO A 81 14.55 -12.00 -10.38
C PRO A 81 15.31 -10.80 -9.82
N PHE A 82 15.54 -10.79 -8.50
CA PHE A 82 16.35 -9.76 -7.85
C PHE A 82 17.86 -10.03 -8.06
N SER A 83 18.24 -11.31 -8.02
CA SER A 83 19.60 -11.78 -8.30
C SER A 83 19.57 -13.13 -9.03
N ASN A 84 20.74 -13.69 -9.36
CA ASN A 84 20.83 -15.00 -10.01
C ASN A 84 20.30 -16.15 -9.14
N THR A 85 20.19 -15.95 -7.84
CA THR A 85 19.78 -16.99 -6.87
C THR A 85 18.47 -16.67 -6.16
N LEU A 86 18.04 -15.40 -6.17
CA LEU A 86 16.89 -14.93 -5.39
C LEU A 86 15.81 -14.40 -6.33
N SER A 87 14.63 -15.04 -6.29
CA SER A 87 13.48 -14.56 -7.04
C SER A 87 12.99 -13.20 -6.50
N GLY A 88 12.30 -12.42 -7.33
CA GLY A 88 11.71 -11.16 -6.87
C GLY A 88 10.68 -11.37 -5.75
N ALA A 89 9.93 -12.48 -5.82
CA ALA A 89 8.96 -12.87 -4.79
C ALA A 89 9.64 -13.22 -3.46
N GLU A 90 10.76 -13.95 -3.50
CA GLU A 90 11.55 -14.29 -2.31
C GLU A 90 12.15 -13.06 -1.65
N TYR A 91 12.73 -12.15 -2.44
CA TYR A 91 13.25 -10.88 -1.94
C TYR A 91 12.17 -10.07 -1.21
N LEU A 92 11.01 -9.86 -1.84
CA LEU A 92 9.91 -9.14 -1.21
C LEU A 92 9.37 -9.87 0.02
N SER A 93 9.28 -11.20 -0.01
CA SER A 93 8.82 -11.99 1.14
C SER A 93 9.74 -11.82 2.36
N GLN A 94 11.07 -11.86 2.15
CA GLN A 94 12.04 -11.57 3.21
C GLN A 94 11.87 -10.16 3.77
N TYR A 95 11.60 -9.18 2.89
CA TYR A 95 11.39 -7.79 3.30
C TYR A 95 10.10 -7.61 4.12
N LEU A 96 8.99 -8.23 3.72
CA LEU A 96 7.73 -8.22 4.48
C LEU A 96 7.89 -8.91 5.84
N GLN A 97 8.67 -9.99 5.89
CA GLN A 97 9.00 -10.67 7.14
C GLN A 97 9.78 -9.76 8.09
N GLN A 98 10.73 -8.96 7.59
CA GLN A 98 11.43 -7.96 8.40
C GLN A 98 10.45 -6.90 8.95
N ILE A 99 9.51 -6.43 8.14
CA ILE A 99 8.47 -5.48 8.59
C ILE A 99 7.64 -6.06 9.72
N ARG A 100 7.24 -7.33 9.59
CA ARG A 100 6.50 -8.06 10.63
C ARG A 100 7.29 -8.17 11.96
N TYR A 101 8.63 -8.26 11.90
CA TYR A 101 9.47 -8.33 13.11
C TYR A 101 9.76 -6.97 13.75
N ILE A 102 9.84 -5.89 12.98
CA ILE A 102 10.15 -4.54 13.50
C ILE A 102 8.91 -3.76 13.93
N THR A 103 7.72 -4.21 13.53
CA THR A 103 6.45 -3.64 13.97
C THR A 103 5.97 -4.34 15.23
N ASN A 104 5.21 -3.62 16.07
CA ASN A 104 4.64 -4.18 17.28
C ASN A 104 3.24 -4.70 16.98
N CYS A 105 2.88 -5.82 17.60
CA CYS A 105 1.49 -6.29 17.66
C CYS A 105 0.71 -5.40 18.64
N SER A 106 -0.45 -4.86 18.25
CA SER A 106 -1.23 -3.97 19.10
C SER A 106 -2.73 -4.17 18.91
N CYS A 107 -3.33 -5.09 19.67
CA CYS A 107 -4.78 -5.24 19.69
C CYS A 107 -5.43 -4.08 20.46
N ILE A 108 -6.35 -3.37 19.81
CA ILE A 108 -7.36 -2.56 20.49
C ILE A 108 -8.47 -3.47 21.02
N GLU A 109 -9.25 -3.01 22.00
CA GLU A 109 -10.30 -3.84 22.63
C GLU A 109 -11.33 -4.34 21.61
N GLU A 110 -11.61 -3.54 20.59
CA GLU A 110 -12.51 -3.88 19.49
C GLU A 110 -12.01 -5.05 18.64
N ASP A 111 -10.68 -5.26 18.57
CA ASP A 111 -10.06 -6.24 17.69
C ASP A 111 -9.77 -7.58 18.38
N ILE A 112 -10.05 -7.71 19.68
CA ILE A 112 -9.86 -8.94 20.46
C ILE A 112 -10.69 -10.10 19.88
N ALA A 113 -11.83 -9.80 19.25
CA ALA A 113 -12.66 -10.80 18.59
C ALA A 113 -11.95 -11.48 17.39
N TYR A 114 -10.97 -10.80 16.79
CA TYR A 114 -10.20 -11.29 15.64
C TYR A 114 -8.89 -12.01 16.05
N GLY A 115 -8.57 -12.04 17.34
CA GLY A 115 -7.42 -12.75 17.88
C GLY A 115 -6.79 -12.05 19.07
N SER A 116 -5.59 -12.49 19.43
CA SER A 116 -4.79 -11.88 20.49
C SER A 116 -3.32 -11.89 20.10
N CYS A 117 -2.58 -10.83 20.45
CA CYS A 117 -1.13 -10.86 20.40
C CYS A 117 -0.62 -11.84 21.47
N PRO A 118 0.05 -12.95 21.08
CA PRO A 118 0.57 -13.88 22.05
C PRO A 118 1.71 -13.24 22.85
N VAL A 119 1.85 -13.57 24.13
CA VAL A 119 2.93 -13.04 24.99
C VAL A 119 4.30 -13.52 24.52
N ILE A 120 4.33 -14.72 23.94
CA ILE A 120 5.52 -15.38 23.39
C ILE A 120 5.35 -15.34 21.87
N ASP A 121 6.35 -14.82 21.15
CA ASP A 121 6.34 -14.68 19.69
C ASP A 121 5.24 -13.77 19.14
N ALA A 122 4.97 -12.65 19.82
CA ALA A 122 4.19 -11.56 19.25
C ALA A 122 4.86 -11.08 17.96
N HIS A 123 4.17 -11.25 16.84
CA HIS A 123 4.60 -10.71 15.56
C HIS A 123 3.78 -9.46 15.26
N GLY A 124 4.44 -8.43 14.71
CA GLY A 124 3.76 -7.20 14.37
C GLY A 124 2.85 -7.31 13.15
N TYR A 125 2.61 -6.15 12.55
CA TYR A 125 1.74 -5.97 11.41
C TYR A 125 2.16 -6.86 10.24
N THR A 126 1.23 -7.65 9.72
CA THR A 126 1.50 -8.65 8.69
C THR A 126 1.06 -8.15 7.32
N LEU A 127 2.03 -7.86 6.46
CA LEU A 127 1.77 -7.48 5.07
C LEU A 127 1.91 -8.71 4.17
N SER A 128 1.00 -8.85 3.22
CA SER A 128 1.06 -9.89 2.19
C SER A 128 0.85 -9.29 0.80
N ILE A 129 1.47 -9.88 -0.21
CA ILE A 129 1.33 -9.44 -1.60
C ILE A 129 0.90 -10.63 -2.44
N VAL A 130 -0.11 -10.40 -3.26
CA VAL A 130 -0.61 -11.35 -4.26
C VAL A 130 -0.50 -10.67 -5.62
N ILE A 131 0.15 -11.34 -6.56
CA ILE A 131 0.42 -10.83 -7.90
C ILE A 131 -0.12 -11.86 -8.89
N MET A 132 -0.87 -11.40 -9.87
CA MET A 132 -1.38 -12.25 -10.93
C MET A 132 -1.58 -11.45 -12.22
N ALA A 133 -1.57 -12.15 -13.35
CA ALA A 133 -1.69 -11.51 -14.65
C ALA A 133 -3.09 -10.91 -14.81
N SER A 134 -4.12 -11.74 -14.64
CA SER A 134 -5.52 -11.36 -14.77
C SER A 134 -6.40 -12.12 -13.78
N ILE A 135 -7.62 -11.61 -13.60
CA ILE A 135 -8.68 -12.27 -12.86
C ILE A 135 -9.83 -12.56 -13.81
N ASP A 136 -10.46 -13.72 -13.63
CA ASP A 136 -11.65 -14.05 -14.41
C ASP A 136 -12.84 -13.21 -13.90
N LEU A 137 -13.06 -12.09 -14.58
CA LEU A 137 -14.23 -11.25 -14.37
C LEU A 137 -15.23 -11.61 -15.44
N ASN A 138 -16.46 -11.91 -15.02
CA ASN A 138 -17.56 -12.14 -15.94
C ASN A 138 -17.66 -10.96 -16.93
N THR A 139 -17.30 -11.23 -18.18
CA THR A 139 -16.77 -10.26 -19.16
C THR A 139 -17.80 -9.28 -19.72
N THR A 140 -19.03 -9.31 -19.23
CA THR A 140 -20.12 -8.51 -19.79
C THR A 140 -20.05 -7.04 -19.38
N THR A 141 -19.28 -6.69 -18.35
CA THR A 141 -19.18 -5.33 -17.81
C THR A 141 -17.72 -4.87 -17.80
N THR A 142 -17.34 -4.05 -18.78
CA THR A 142 -15.99 -3.48 -18.94
C THR A 142 -15.80 -2.15 -18.20
N ASN A 143 -16.69 -1.78 -17.27
CA ASN A 143 -16.54 -0.54 -16.52
C ASN A 143 -15.37 -0.67 -15.53
N LYS A 144 -14.49 0.35 -15.51
CA LYS A 144 -13.35 0.44 -14.61
C LYS A 144 -13.77 0.35 -13.13
N GLU A 145 -14.94 0.91 -12.79
CA GLU A 145 -15.50 0.85 -11.43
C GLU A 145 -15.84 -0.58 -11.02
N ASP A 146 -16.40 -1.38 -11.94
CA ASP A 146 -16.75 -2.78 -11.69
C ASP A 146 -15.50 -3.62 -11.46
N VAL A 147 -14.42 -3.37 -12.21
CA VAL A 147 -13.13 -4.04 -12.01
C VAL A 147 -12.53 -3.69 -10.66
N ASN A 148 -12.48 -2.41 -10.29
CA ASN A 148 -11.93 -2.00 -9.00
C ASN A 148 -12.70 -2.65 -7.83
N HIS A 149 -14.03 -2.65 -7.91
CA HIS A 149 -14.88 -3.28 -6.90
C HIS A 149 -14.72 -4.81 -6.86
N ALA A 150 -14.51 -5.46 -8.01
CA ALA A 150 -14.24 -6.90 -8.06
C ALA A 150 -12.86 -7.26 -7.48
N VAL A 151 -11.82 -6.45 -7.77
CA VAL A 151 -10.48 -6.59 -7.17
C VAL A 151 -10.55 -6.38 -5.66
N GLU A 152 -11.31 -5.40 -5.19
CA GLU A 152 -11.53 -5.17 -3.76
C GLU A 152 -12.18 -6.39 -3.09
N LYS A 153 -13.24 -6.94 -3.70
CA LYS A 153 -13.89 -8.17 -3.21
C LYS A 153 -12.94 -9.36 -3.19
N LEU A 154 -12.14 -9.54 -4.24
CA LEU A 154 -11.12 -10.58 -4.31
C LEU A 154 -10.09 -10.41 -3.20
N ALA A 155 -9.55 -9.20 -3.02
CA ALA A 155 -8.57 -8.89 -1.99
C ALA A 155 -9.14 -9.16 -0.59
N GLN A 156 -10.38 -8.75 -0.32
CA GLN A 156 -11.03 -8.99 0.96
C GLN A 156 -11.26 -10.50 1.20
N ALA A 157 -11.69 -11.24 0.18
CA ALA A 157 -11.92 -12.68 0.30
C ALA A 157 -10.61 -13.46 0.51
N LEU A 158 -9.54 -13.12 -0.22
CA LEU A 158 -8.21 -13.70 -0.03
C LEU A 158 -7.64 -13.36 1.36
N ARG A 159 -7.76 -12.11 1.80
CA ARG A 159 -7.31 -11.69 3.14
C ARG A 159 -7.99 -12.50 4.23
N ARG A 160 -9.32 -12.64 4.17
CA ARG A 160 -10.09 -13.45 5.12
C ARG A 160 -9.70 -14.94 5.07
N ARG A 161 -9.48 -15.48 3.88
CA ARG A 161 -9.09 -16.88 3.70
C ARG A 161 -7.70 -17.15 4.28
N TYR A 162 -6.73 -16.27 4.06
CA TYR A 162 -5.37 -16.45 4.57
C TYR A 162 -5.25 -16.17 6.06
N ASN A 163 -6.06 -15.25 6.58
CA ASN A 163 -6.14 -14.92 8.01
C ASN A 163 -4.75 -14.78 8.68
N ARG A 164 -3.86 -13.98 8.07
CA ARG A 164 -2.44 -13.91 8.46
C ARG A 164 -2.17 -12.95 9.63
N GLY A 165 -3.12 -12.07 9.91
CA GLY A 165 -3.01 -11.08 10.97
C GLY A 165 -3.26 -11.66 12.36
N GLN A 166 -2.73 -10.96 13.37
CA GLN A 166 -3.14 -11.09 14.77
C GLN A 166 -3.97 -9.84 15.07
N CYS A 167 -5.18 -9.96 15.63
CA CYS A 167 -6.02 -8.79 15.93
C CYS A 167 -6.33 -7.89 14.72
N ALA A 168 -6.57 -8.50 13.55
CA ALA A 168 -6.78 -7.77 12.30
C ALA A 168 -5.61 -6.84 11.87
N ASP A 169 -4.42 -6.99 12.46
CA ASP A 169 -3.17 -6.29 12.08
C ASP A 169 -2.55 -6.92 10.80
N ASP A 170 -3.33 -6.97 9.73
CA ASP A 170 -2.87 -7.41 8.41
C ASP A 170 -3.37 -6.55 7.25
N ALA A 171 -2.58 -6.51 6.19
CA ALA A 171 -3.01 -5.96 4.92
C ALA A 171 -2.56 -6.87 3.76
N LEU A 172 -3.43 -6.97 2.75
CA LEU A 172 -3.16 -7.69 1.52
C LEU A 172 -3.12 -6.70 0.36
N ILE A 173 -2.00 -6.69 -0.36
CA ILE A 173 -1.82 -5.93 -1.60
C ILE A 173 -2.06 -6.90 -2.76
N VAL A 174 -3.06 -6.61 -3.59
CA VAL A 174 -3.34 -7.37 -4.81
C VAL A 174 -2.90 -6.58 -6.03
N VAL A 175 -2.11 -7.20 -6.90
CA VAL A 175 -1.58 -6.59 -8.12
C VAL A 175 -2.07 -7.38 -9.33
N LEU A 176 -2.73 -6.70 -10.25
CA LEU A 176 -3.11 -7.23 -11.56
C LEU A 176 -2.27 -6.56 -12.64
N THR A 177 -1.58 -7.33 -13.47
CA THR A 177 -0.64 -6.75 -14.45
C THR A 177 -1.21 -6.56 -15.84
N ASP A 178 -2.23 -7.33 -16.23
CA ASP A 178 -2.88 -7.19 -17.53
C ASP A 178 -3.85 -6.01 -17.58
N TRP A 179 -4.13 -5.40 -16.42
CA TRP A 179 -5.03 -4.26 -16.32
C TRP A 179 -4.25 -2.94 -16.38
N GLU A 180 -4.38 -2.21 -17.49
CA GLU A 180 -3.70 -0.91 -17.76
C GLU A 180 -4.06 0.23 -16.77
N VAL A 181 -4.83 -0.04 -15.71
CA VAL A 181 -5.27 0.97 -14.75
C VAL A 181 -4.18 1.40 -13.77
N LEU A 182 -3.06 0.67 -13.68
CA LEU A 182 -1.86 1.17 -13.01
C LEU A 182 -1.14 2.20 -13.89
N SER A 183 -1.79 3.35 -14.11
CA SER A 183 -1.21 4.52 -14.79
C SER A 183 -0.21 5.28 -13.91
N GLU A 184 0.20 4.71 -12.78
CA GLU A 184 1.23 5.34 -11.95
C GLU A 184 2.60 5.21 -12.62
N PRO A 185 3.39 6.30 -12.65
CA PRO A 185 4.72 6.29 -13.27
C PRO A 185 5.64 5.24 -12.64
N LEU A 186 5.38 4.85 -11.39
CA LEU A 186 6.13 3.84 -10.65
C LEU A 186 6.06 2.44 -11.29
N PHE A 187 5.01 2.15 -12.07
CA PHE A 187 4.79 0.85 -12.73
C PHE A 187 4.92 0.93 -14.26
N ALA A 188 5.17 2.13 -14.82
CA ALA A 188 5.21 2.37 -16.26
C ALA A 188 6.30 1.55 -16.99
N GLU A 189 7.41 1.22 -16.30
CA GLU A 189 8.50 0.40 -16.86
C GLU A 189 8.30 -1.11 -16.65
N LYS A 190 7.12 -1.55 -16.21
CA LYS A 190 6.83 -2.95 -15.83
C LYS A 190 7.84 -3.49 -14.80
N ASN A 191 8.38 -2.61 -13.96
CA ASN A 191 9.26 -2.98 -12.86
C ASN A 191 8.45 -3.08 -11.56
N TYR A 192 7.54 -4.07 -11.52
CA TYR A 192 6.64 -4.30 -10.38
C TYR A 192 7.41 -4.53 -9.08
N LEU A 193 8.58 -5.19 -9.15
CA LEU A 193 9.44 -5.43 -7.99
C LEU A 193 9.84 -4.13 -7.30
N TYR A 194 10.36 -3.16 -8.07
CA TYR A 194 10.76 -1.86 -7.51
C TYR A 194 9.56 -1.07 -6.99
N GLY A 195 8.47 -1.02 -7.76
CA GLY A 195 7.26 -0.30 -7.37
C GLY A 195 6.65 -0.84 -6.07
N LEU A 196 6.57 -2.16 -5.93
CA LEU A 196 6.09 -2.81 -4.72
C LEU A 196 7.04 -2.61 -3.54
N THR A 197 8.36 -2.72 -3.76
CA THR A 197 9.35 -2.45 -2.70
C THR A 197 9.20 -1.03 -2.16
N PHE A 198 9.02 -0.04 -3.05
CA PHE A 198 8.79 1.34 -2.67
C PHE A 198 7.48 1.52 -1.89
N LEU A 199 6.37 0.96 -2.39
CA LEU A 199 5.06 1.04 -1.75
C LEU A 199 5.09 0.41 -0.34
N VAL A 200 5.65 -0.78 -0.22
CA VAL A 200 5.82 -1.51 1.04
C VAL A 200 6.71 -0.73 2.01
N ASN A 201 7.84 -0.18 1.54
CA ASN A 201 8.73 0.63 2.37
C ASN A 201 8.01 1.88 2.91
N ARG A 202 7.22 2.56 2.08
CA ARG A 202 6.40 3.70 2.51
C ARG A 202 5.36 3.29 3.54
N TYR A 203 4.68 2.18 3.33
CA TYR A 203 3.69 1.66 4.27
C TYR A 203 4.34 1.30 5.62
N ALA A 204 5.50 0.64 5.60
CA ALA A 204 6.27 0.31 6.80
C ALA A 204 6.68 1.55 7.61
N GLN A 205 7.09 2.64 6.94
CA GLN A 205 7.39 3.91 7.61
C GLN A 205 6.16 4.49 8.31
N LEU A 206 4.99 4.42 7.69
CA LEU A 206 3.74 4.89 8.30
C LEU A 206 3.35 4.06 9.53
N LEU A 207 3.49 2.74 9.46
CA LEU A 207 3.24 1.85 10.60
C LEU A 207 4.16 2.18 11.79
N GLN A 208 5.45 2.40 11.54
CA GLN A 208 6.40 2.77 12.59
C GLN A 208 6.10 4.15 13.19
N PHE A 209 5.69 5.12 12.36
CA PHE A 209 5.37 6.46 12.81
C PHE A 209 4.09 6.49 13.65
N SER A 210 3.03 5.81 13.19
CA SER A 210 1.75 5.66 13.91
C SER A 210 1.98 5.15 15.34
N HIS A 211 2.83 4.12 15.48
CA HIS A 211 3.17 3.57 16.79
C HIS A 211 3.86 4.57 17.71
N ARG A 212 4.81 5.34 17.16
CA ARG A 212 5.54 6.35 17.93
C ARG A 212 4.63 7.49 18.38
N GLU A 213 3.70 7.93 17.54
CA GLU A 213 2.74 8.97 17.92
C GLU A 213 1.72 8.46 18.94
N SER A 214 1.22 7.23 18.80
CA SER A 214 0.30 6.63 19.77
C SER A 214 0.91 6.60 21.18
N LYS A 215 2.18 6.16 21.31
CA LYS A 215 2.90 6.21 22.59
C LYS A 215 3.04 7.63 23.14
N LYS A 216 3.28 8.62 22.28
CA LYS A 216 3.40 10.01 22.69
C LYS A 216 2.05 10.52 23.21
N ILE A 217 0.96 10.27 22.51
CA ILE A 217 -0.40 10.68 22.92
C ILE A 217 -0.78 10.00 24.25
N TYR A 218 -0.54 8.69 24.38
CA TYR A 218 -0.80 7.97 25.62
C TYR A 218 0.03 8.52 26.79
N TRP A 219 1.32 8.80 26.56
CA TRP A 219 2.16 9.44 27.58
C TRP A 219 1.67 10.84 27.96
N TRP A 220 1.21 11.64 26.99
CA TRP A 220 0.60 12.95 27.28
C TRP A 220 -0.74 12.82 28.02
N MET A 221 -1.56 11.82 27.70
CA MET A 221 -2.81 11.55 28.42
C MET A 221 -2.55 11.08 29.85
N GLU A 222 -1.58 10.19 30.06
CA GLU A 222 -1.18 9.73 31.39
C GLU A 222 -0.51 10.86 32.21
N LEU A 223 0.31 11.70 31.58
CA LEU A 223 0.86 12.89 32.22
C LEU A 223 -0.26 13.87 32.60
N ARG A 224 -1.24 14.08 31.71
CA ARG A 224 -2.42 14.90 31.99
C ARG A 224 -3.27 14.30 33.11
N SER A 225 -3.43 12.98 33.18
CA SER A 225 -4.16 12.29 34.26
C SER A 225 -3.47 12.50 35.61
N ARG A 226 -2.14 12.41 35.65
CA ARG A 226 -1.34 12.66 36.86
C ARG A 226 -1.35 14.12 37.29
N ILE A 227 -1.26 15.05 36.35
CA ILE A 227 -1.36 16.49 36.63
C ILE A 227 -2.76 16.84 37.14
N ALA A 228 -3.82 16.32 36.51
CA ALA A 228 -5.20 16.56 36.93
C ALA A 228 -5.49 15.98 38.33
N ARG A 229 -4.82 14.89 38.71
CA ARG A 229 -4.92 14.29 40.05
C ARG A 229 -4.16 15.08 41.11
N SER A 230 -3.11 15.81 40.72
CA SER A 230 -2.44 16.79 41.58
C SER A 230 -3.25 18.08 41.66
N SER A 231 -4.30 18.05 42.47
CA SER A 231 -5.25 19.15 42.70
C SER A 231 -4.56 20.50 42.99
N TRP A 232 -3.39 20.47 43.63
CA TRP A 232 -2.58 21.66 43.91
C TRP A 232 -1.98 22.30 42.66
N LEU A 233 -1.50 21.51 41.70
CA LEU A 233 -0.84 22.04 40.50
C LEU A 233 -1.86 22.68 39.54
N THR A 234 -3.06 22.10 39.45
CA THR A 234 -4.18 22.69 38.72
C THR A 234 -4.65 24.01 39.34
N VAL A 235 -4.70 24.09 40.68
CA VAL A 235 -5.05 25.34 41.38
C VAL A 235 -3.98 26.40 41.12
N LEU A 236 -2.69 26.05 41.21
CA LEU A 236 -1.59 26.97 40.98
C LEU A 236 -1.54 27.50 39.53
N LEU A 237 -1.73 26.63 38.53
CA LEU A 237 -1.85 27.03 37.13
C LEU A 237 -3.06 27.94 36.89
N GLY A 238 -4.22 27.63 37.48
CA GLY A 238 -5.41 28.46 37.38
C GLY A 238 -5.19 29.86 37.96
N LEU A 239 -4.53 29.94 39.12
CA LEU A 239 -4.20 31.19 39.79
C LEU A 239 -3.24 32.03 38.93
N LEU A 240 -2.26 31.41 38.29
CA LEU A 240 -1.32 32.06 37.38
C LEU A 240 -2.02 32.64 36.14
N VAL A 241 -2.99 31.93 35.57
CA VAL A 241 -3.79 32.44 34.43
C VAL A 241 -4.65 33.65 34.86
N ILE A 242 -5.28 33.58 36.03
CA ILE A 242 -6.09 34.70 36.57
C ILE A 242 -5.22 35.93 36.81
N VAL A 243 -4.03 35.78 37.40
CA VAL A 243 -3.11 36.90 37.65
C VAL A 243 -2.68 37.58 36.34
N ASN A 244 -2.35 36.79 35.30
CA ASN A 244 -2.01 37.36 34.00
C ASN A 244 -3.17 38.13 33.37
N PHE A 245 -4.40 37.61 33.50
CA PHE A 245 -5.59 38.31 33.01
C PHE A 245 -5.83 39.63 33.72
N LEU A 246 -5.64 39.67 35.05
CA LEU A 246 -5.75 40.90 35.84
C LEU A 246 -4.70 41.94 35.43
N ILE A 247 -3.44 41.51 35.19
CA ILE A 247 -2.37 42.41 34.71
C ILE A 247 -2.76 43.02 33.35
N LEU A 248 -3.22 42.21 32.41
CA LEU A 248 -3.66 42.69 31.09
C LEU A 248 -4.83 43.67 31.20
N PHE A 249 -5.80 43.37 32.06
CA PHE A 249 -6.94 44.24 32.31
C PHE A 249 -6.51 45.60 32.90
N ILE A 250 -5.60 45.60 33.88
CA ILE A 250 -5.02 46.83 34.45
C ILE A 250 -4.29 47.63 33.37
N LEU A 251 -3.48 46.99 32.52
CA LEU A 251 -2.78 47.66 31.42
C LEU A 251 -3.74 48.28 30.40
N LEU A 252 -4.87 47.61 30.11
CA LEU A 252 -5.92 48.17 29.25
C LEU A 252 -6.58 49.40 29.88
N ILE A 253 -6.90 49.35 31.18
CA ILE A 253 -7.44 50.51 31.90
C ILE A 253 -6.45 51.68 31.85
N ILE A 254 -5.17 51.45 32.15
CA ILE A 254 -4.12 52.49 32.09
C ILE A 254 -4.05 53.09 30.68
N ARG A 255 -4.05 52.24 29.64
CA ARG A 255 -4.00 52.69 28.25
C ARG A 255 -5.22 53.52 27.87
N CYS A 256 -6.41 53.14 28.34
CA CYS A 256 -7.64 53.89 28.10
C CYS A 256 -7.63 55.24 28.84
N ALA A 257 -7.25 55.25 30.13
CA ALA A 257 -7.23 56.46 30.97
C ALA A 257 -6.15 57.46 30.54
N CYS A 258 -5.00 57.00 30.03
CA CYS A 258 -3.92 57.88 29.57
C CYS A 258 -4.16 58.47 28.17
N ARG A 259 -5.09 57.91 27.37
CA ARG A 259 -5.34 58.38 25.99
C ARG A 259 -6.11 59.72 25.94
N GLU A 260 -6.79 60.11 27.02
CA GLU A 260 -7.73 61.24 27.01
C GLU A 260 -7.08 62.61 27.28
N LYS A 261 -5.77 62.69 27.61
CA LYS A 261 -5.14 63.95 28.05
C LYS A 261 -4.16 64.61 27.09
N GLN A 262 -4.19 64.30 25.80
CA GLN A 262 -3.41 65.07 24.81
C GLN A 262 -4.30 66.05 24.05
N THR A 263 -4.76 67.10 24.74
CA THR A 263 -5.27 68.31 24.11
C THR A 263 -4.08 69.09 23.55
N TYR A 264 -3.80 68.90 22.26
CA TYR A 264 -2.80 69.70 21.55
C TYR A 264 -3.26 71.16 21.49
N THR A 265 -2.59 72.05 22.22
CA THR A 265 -2.70 73.49 21.99
C THR A 265 -2.00 73.83 20.67
N LEU A 266 -2.78 73.97 19.59
CA LEU A 266 -2.31 74.48 18.31
C LEU A 266 -1.83 75.94 18.49
N GLY A 267 -0.51 76.12 18.54
CA GLY A 267 0.11 77.45 18.51
C GLY A 267 -0.22 78.15 17.20
N ARG A 268 -0.98 79.26 17.25
CA ARG A 268 -1.21 80.13 16.09
C ARG A 268 0.09 80.84 15.72
N ARG A 269 0.57 80.60 14.51
CA ARG A 269 1.59 81.44 13.85
C ARG A 269 0.95 82.78 13.51
N GLN A 270 1.36 83.85 14.17
CA GLN A 270 1.08 85.21 13.68
C GLN A 270 2.00 85.49 12.50
N THR A 271 1.43 85.71 11.33
CA THR A 271 2.12 86.33 10.20
C THR A 271 2.11 87.85 10.43
N ALA A 272 3.28 88.42 10.70
CA ALA A 272 3.47 89.86 10.68
C ALA A 272 3.69 90.31 9.23
N SER A 273 2.95 91.35 8.84
CA SER A 273 3.08 92.16 7.63
C SER A 273 4.25 93.11 7.71
#